data_AF-A0A085FVX4-F1
#
_entry.id   AF-A0A085FVX4-F1
#
_cell.length_a   1.000
_cell.length_b   1.000
_cell.length_c   1.000
_cell.angle_alpha   90.00
_cell.angle_beta   90.00
_cell.angle_gamma   90.00
#
_symmetry.space_group_name_H-M   'P 1'
#
loop_
_entity.id
_entity.type
_entity.pdbx_description
1 polymer ?
#
loop_
_entity_poly.entity_id
_entity_poly.type
_entity_poly.pdbx_seq_one_letter_code
_entity_poly.pdbx_strand_id
1 'polypeptide(L)' 'MSRTPARATQADIARAVRAVLQCGASGTIEIAKDGTIRVIVGQTTEKPVEPERDLVF' A
#
# COMPACT_ATOMS: atom_id res chain seq x y z
N MET A 1 -17.37 -14.63 -24.22
CA MET A 1 -16.10 -14.34 -23.55
C MET A 1 -16.29 -14.47 -22.04
N SER A 2 -15.77 -15.53 -21.42
CA SER A 2 -15.84 -15.68 -19.96
C SER A 2 -14.90 -14.64 -19.33
N ARG A 3 -15.47 -13.63 -18.68
CA ARG A 3 -14.73 -12.62 -17.90
C ARG A 3 -14.23 -13.19 -16.58
N THR A 4 -13.75 -14.43 -16.55
CA THR A 4 -13.25 -15.04 -15.32
C THR A 4 -12.03 -14.21 -14.90
N PRO A 5 -12.11 -13.48 -13.79
CA PRO A 5 -11.00 -12.65 -13.32
C PRO A 5 -9.79 -13.55 -13.15
N ALA A 6 -8.63 -13.09 -13.64
CA ALA A 6 -7.39 -13.79 -13.35
C ALA A 6 -7.24 -13.90 -11.82
N ARG A 7 -6.96 -15.11 -11.33
CA ARG A 7 -6.74 -15.31 -9.89
C ARG A 7 -5.55 -14.43 -9.49
N ALA A 8 -5.78 -13.49 -8.58
CA ALA A 8 -4.70 -12.68 -8.02
C ALA A 8 -3.65 -13.60 -7.39
N THR A 9 -2.40 -13.48 -7.84
CA THR A 9 -1.29 -14.24 -7.27
C THR A 9 -0.71 -13.50 -6.08
N GLN A 10 0.01 -14.21 -5.21
CA GLN A 10 0.73 -13.57 -4.09
C GLN A 10 1.72 -12.48 -4.57
N ALA A 11 2.29 -12.64 -5.76
CA ALA A 11 3.17 -11.64 -6.36
C ALA A 11 2.42 -10.35 -6.74
N ASP A 12 1.20 -10.46 -7.25
CA ASP A 12 0.36 -9.31 -7.58
C ASP A 12 -0.06 -8.55 -6.31
N ILE A 13 -0.40 -9.29 -5.25
CA ILE A 13 -0.71 -8.72 -3.92
C ILE A 13 0.50 -7.93 -3.40
N ALA A 14 1.69 -8.55 -3.41
CA ALA A 14 2.91 -7.90 -2.95
C ALA A 14 3.25 -6.64 -3.76
N ARG A 15 3.00 -6.64 -5.08
CA ARG A 15 3.23 -5.48 -5.96
C ARG A 15 2.28 -4.33 -5.63
N ALA A 16 1.00 -4.63 -5.41
CA ALA A 16 0.00 -3.63 -5.02
C ALA A 16 0.34 -2.99 -3.66
N VAL A 17 0.71 -3.81 -2.67
CA VAL A 17 1.13 -3.33 -1.33
C VAL A 17 2.31 -2.38 -1.44
N ARG A 18 3.35 -2.75 -2.20
CA ARG A 18 4.53 -1.89 -2.38
C ARG A 18 4.19 -0.55 -3.03
N ALA A 19 3.36 -0.54 -4.07
CA ALA A 19 2.95 0.68 -4.74
C ALA A 19 2.22 1.64 -3.78
N VAL A 20 1.32 1.11 -2.95
CA VAL A 20 0.60 1.90 -1.93
C VAL A 20 1.57 2.48 -0.90
N LEU A 21 2.48 1.67 -0.39
CA LEU A 21 3.49 2.13 0.58
C LEU A 21 4.39 3.23 -0.01
N GLN A 22 4.77 3.12 -1.29
CA GLN A 22 5.57 4.14 -1.97
C GLN A 22 4.84 5.46 -2.16
N CYS A 23 3.52 5.43 -2.29
CA CYS A 23 2.69 6.64 -2.37
C CYS A 23 2.49 7.33 -1.01
N GLY A 24 3.11 6.83 0.07
CA GLY A 24 2.93 7.38 1.42
C GLY A 24 1.54 7.11 2.00
N ALA A 25 0.77 6.25 1.36
CA ALA A 25 -0.54 5.84 1.81
C ALA A 25 -0.39 4.76 2.90
N SER A 26 -0.73 5.10 4.14
CA SER A 26 -0.96 4.10 5.19
C SER A 26 -2.43 3.68 5.17
N GLY A 27 -2.72 2.41 4.94
CA GLY A 27 -4.10 1.97 4.78
C GLY A 27 -4.29 0.47 4.68
N THR A 28 -5.55 0.06 4.66
CA THR A 28 -5.97 -1.32 4.43
C THR A 28 -6.10 -1.56 2.93
N ILE A 29 -5.56 -2.67 2.43
CA ILE A 29 -5.71 -3.07 1.03
C ILE A 29 -6.66 -4.25 0.95
N GLU A 30 -7.70 -4.12 0.15
CA GLU A 30 -8.65 -5.18 -0.14
C GLU A 30 -8.55 -5.60 -1.60
N ILE A 31 -8.51 -6.91 -1.84
CA ILE A 31 -8.49 -7.47 -3.19
C ILE A 31 -9.73 -8.35 -3.35
N ALA A 32 -10.67 -7.89 -4.17
CA ALA A 32 -11.92 -8.57 -4.42
C ALA A 32 -11.72 -9.75 -5.40
N LYS A 33 -12.65 -10.71 -5.35
CA LYS A 33 -12.61 -11.91 -6.22
C LYS A 33 -12.75 -11.59 -7.71
N ASP A 34 -13.24 -10.39 -8.03
CA ASP A 34 -13.35 -9.86 -9.39
C ASP A 34 -12.04 -9.23 -9.91
N GLY A 35 -10.97 -9.24 -9.10
CA GLY A 35 -9.68 -8.64 -9.44
C GLY A 35 -9.56 -7.16 -9.07
N THR A 36 -10.61 -6.55 -8.53
CA THR A 36 -10.58 -5.15 -8.09
C THR A 36 -9.69 -5.00 -6.86
N ILE A 37 -8.75 -4.06 -6.89
CA ILE A 37 -7.90 -3.69 -5.76
C ILE A 37 -8.43 -2.37 -5.18
N ARG A 38 -8.79 -2.35 -3.90
CA ARG A 38 -9.19 -1.15 -3.15
C ARG A 38 -8.12 -0.80 -2.14
N VAL A 39 -7.75 0.48 -2.11
CA VAL A 39 -6.80 1.03 -1.14
C VAL A 39 -7.60 1.95 -0.22
N ILE A 40 -7.85 1.49 1.00
CA ILE A 40 -8.56 2.24 2.02
C ILE A 40 -7.52 3.01 2.82
N VAL A 41 -7.27 4.24 2.40
CA VAL A 41 -6.36 5.15 3.10
C VAL A 41 -7.04 5.65 4.37
N GLY A 42 -6.51 5.26 5.53
CA GLY A 42 -6.83 5.94 6.79
C GLY A 42 -6.17 7.32 6.78
N GLN A 43 -6.67 8.27 7.59
CA GLN A 43 -5.97 9.54 7.77
C GLN A 43 -4.53 9.23 8.21
N THR A 44 -3.57 9.61 7.37
CA THR A 44 -2.14 9.46 7.64
C THR A 44 -1.86 10.15 8.98
N THR A 45 -1.47 9.38 9.99
CA THR A 45 -0.74 9.93 11.13
C THR A 45 0.65 10.26 10.62
N GLU A 46 0.94 11.54 10.43
CA GLU A 46 2.28 12.01 10.15
C GLU A 46 3.24 11.39 11.18
N LYS A 47 4.19 10.59 10.71
CA LYS A 47 5.24 10.07 11.58
C LYS A 47 6.05 11.27 12.09
N PRO A 48 6.26 11.42 13.41
CA PRO A 48 7.13 12.46 13.94
C PRO A 48 8.51 12.29 13.31
N VAL A 49 8.96 13.31 12.57
CA VAL A 49 10.34 13.37 12.09
C VAL A 49 11.19 13.64 13.33
N GLU A 50 12.01 12.66 13.74
CA GLU A 50 13.00 12.90 14.77
C GLU A 50 13.98 13.96 14.26
N PRO A 51 14.21 15.06 15.00
CA PRO A 51 15.11 16.11 14.56
C PRO A 51 16.53 15.54 14.48
N GLU A 52 17.15 15.74 13.32
CA GLU A 52 18.54 15.40 13.03
C GLU A 52 19.43 16.07 14.08
N ARG A 53 20.01 15.27 14.97
CA ARG A 53 20.92 15.79 15.99
C ARG A 53 22.25 16.08 15.34
N ASP A 54 22.50 17.35 15.03
CA ASP A 54 23.82 17.83 14.68
C ASP A 54 24.79 17.52 15.83
N LEU A 55 25.68 16.56 15.60
CA LEU A 55 26.81 16.29 16.49
C LEU A 55 27.82 17.41 16.31
N VAL A 56 27.80 18.37 17.24
CA VAL A 56 28.84 19.40 17.36
C VAL A 56 30.05 18.75 18.04
N PHE A 57 31.16 18.65 17.30
CA PHE A 57 32.46 18.15 17.76
C PHE A 57 33.23 19.20 18.56
#